data_AF-A0A1N6VXF1-F1
#
_entry.id   AF-A0A1N6VXF1-F1
#
_cell.length_a   1.000
_cell.length_b   1.000
_cell.length_c   1.000
_cell.angle_alpha   90.00
_cell.angle_beta   90.00
_cell.angle_gamma   90.00
#
_symmetry.space_group_name_H-M   'P 1'
#
loop_
_entity.id
_entity.type
_entity.pdbx_description
1 polymer ?
#
loop_
_entity_poly.entity_id
_entity_poly.type
_entity_poly.pdbx_seq_one_letter_code
_entity_poly.pdbx_strand_id
1 'polypeptide(L)'
;MFVWFGVGFLWIVIDKSEIASLPSWGNMFTKIFFHISANPLYVAYSERVEKTTESESTTTRVRWARYCYLGTAVLLTLAVLIQIYIAGMAVFIDPARWSSHVAFGNVLPVFLALLFVLAFLGRLSRTHKGLPVLIFVLFFVQFSTAHRFGSLVGAVHPVNAVLIFWLSTVTIQRAWRWTGAK
;
A
#
# COMPACT_ATOMS: atom_id res chain seq x y z
N MET A 1 11.82 1.00 -38.02
CA MET A 1 11.28 2.07 -37.14
C MET A 1 10.32 1.37 -36.21
N PHE A 2 10.61 1.02 -34.96
CA PHE A 2 11.42 1.64 -33.91
C PHE A 2 12.78 0.96 -33.70
N VAL A 3 13.76 1.76 -33.30
CA VAL A 3 15.12 1.35 -32.95
C VAL A 3 15.21 1.35 -31.42
N TRP A 4 15.65 0.24 -30.83
CA TRP A 4 15.98 0.13 -29.42
C TRP A 4 17.36 -0.52 -29.31
N PHE A 5 18.38 0.28 -29.01
CA PHE A 5 19.72 -0.17 -28.62
C PHE A 5 19.79 -0.11 -27.09
N GLY A 6 19.81 -1.27 -26.43
CA GLY A 6 19.79 -1.34 -24.97
C GLY A 6 20.08 -2.74 -24.44
N VAL A 7 21.27 -3.25 -24.77
CA VAL A 7 21.98 -4.41 -24.18
C VAL A 7 21.14 -5.36 -23.32
N GLY A 8 20.23 -6.11 -23.96
CA GLY A 8 19.72 -7.35 -23.41
C GLY A 8 20.80 -8.42 -23.58
N PHE A 9 21.47 -8.81 -22.50
CA PHE A 9 22.33 -9.99 -22.49
C PHE A 9 21.41 -11.21 -22.68
N LEU A 10 21.24 -11.62 -23.94
CA LEU A 10 20.62 -12.88 -24.32
C LEU A 10 21.49 -13.99 -23.74
N TRP A 11 21.06 -14.60 -22.63
CA TRP A 11 21.66 -15.84 -22.15
C TRP A 11 21.29 -16.94 -23.14
N ILE A 12 22.11 -17.10 -24.17
CA ILE A 12 22.20 -18.38 -24.85
C ILE A 12 22.86 -19.32 -23.84
N VAL A 13 22.09 -20.26 -23.30
CA VAL A 13 22.64 -21.42 -22.59
C VAL A 13 23.36 -22.24 -23.66
N ILE A 14 24.65 -21.96 -23.85
CA ILE A 14 25.49 -22.72 -24.76
C ILE A 14 25.74 -24.07 -24.09
N ASP A 15 25.17 -25.13 -24.66
CA ASP A 15 25.45 -26.50 -24.27
C ASP A 15 26.96 -26.78 -24.42
N LYS A 16 27.53 -27.61 -23.54
CA LYS A 16 28.98 -27.93 -23.54
C LYS A 16 29.47 -28.44 -24.91
N SER A 17 28.56 -29.05 -25.68
CA SER A 17 28.79 -29.58 -27.02
C SER A 17 29.05 -28.48 -28.08
N GLU A 18 28.51 -27.28 -27.92
CA GLU A 18 28.65 -26.17 -28.87
C GLU A 18 29.90 -25.31 -28.65
N ILE A 19 30.56 -25.43 -27.49
CA ILE A 19 31.82 -24.73 -27.19
C ILE A 19 32.95 -25.21 -28.11
N ALA A 20 32.86 -26.44 -28.62
CA ALA A 20 33.89 -27.07 -29.45
C ALA A 20 33.95 -26.52 -30.89
N SER A 21 32.91 -25.83 -31.38
CA SER A 21 32.80 -25.37 -32.77
C SER A 21 33.08 -23.87 -32.96
N LEU A 22 33.41 -23.13 -31.89
CA LEU A 22 33.68 -21.69 -31.97
C LEU A 22 35.05 -21.36 -32.61
N PRO A 23 35.16 -20.29 -33.40
CA PRO A 23 36.42 -19.87 -34.03
C PRO A 23 37.52 -19.63 -32.98
N SER A 24 38.77 -19.99 -33.28
CA SER A 24 39.90 -19.98 -32.32
C SER A 24 40.17 -18.62 -31.64
N TRP A 25 39.76 -17.51 -32.24
CA TRP A 25 39.81 -16.16 -31.65
C TRP A 25 38.66 -15.87 -30.68
N GLY A 26 37.52 -16.55 -30.82
CA GLY A 26 36.42 -16.57 -29.85
C GLY A 26 36.78 -17.31 -28.57
N ASN A 27 37.74 -18.24 -28.64
CA ASN A 27 38.07 -19.17 -27.56
C ASN A 27 38.81 -18.52 -26.39
N MET A 28 39.57 -17.44 -26.61
CA MET A 28 40.28 -16.79 -25.52
C MET A 28 39.33 -15.94 -24.67
N PHE A 29 38.48 -15.14 -25.31
CA PHE A 29 37.48 -14.31 -24.61
C PHE A 29 36.40 -15.16 -23.95
N THR A 30 35.90 -16.22 -24.62
CA THR A 30 34.96 -17.14 -23.98
C THR A 30 35.60 -17.92 -22.83
N LYS A 31 36.85 -18.39 -22.93
CA LYS A 31 37.53 -19.05 -21.81
C LYS A 31 37.78 -18.12 -20.63
N ILE A 32 38.21 -16.88 -20.88
CA ILE A 32 38.40 -15.88 -19.81
C ILE A 32 37.06 -15.54 -19.18
N PHE A 33 36.02 -15.31 -19.99
CA PHE A 33 34.68 -15.01 -19.49
C PHE A 33 34.08 -16.18 -18.69
N PHE A 34 34.24 -17.42 -19.18
CA PHE A 34 33.79 -18.63 -18.49
C PHE A 34 34.59 -18.92 -17.22
N HIS A 35 35.89 -18.61 -17.21
CA HIS A 35 36.74 -18.76 -16.03
C HIS A 35 36.45 -17.69 -14.98
N ILE A 36 36.13 -16.47 -15.40
CA ILE A 36 35.69 -15.38 -14.51
C ILE A 36 34.28 -15.68 -13.99
N SER A 37 33.34 -16.11 -14.84
CA SER A 37 31.96 -16.41 -14.42
C SER A 37 31.84 -17.66 -13.56
N ALA A 38 32.73 -18.64 -13.72
CA ALA A 38 32.85 -19.80 -12.85
C ALA A 38 33.79 -19.57 -11.64
N ASN A 39 34.42 -18.39 -11.52
CA ASN A 39 35.26 -18.07 -10.39
C ASN A 39 34.39 -17.97 -9.12
N PRO A 40 34.69 -18.73 -8.05
CA PRO A 40 33.90 -18.71 -6.82
C PRO A 40 33.74 -17.31 -6.21
N LEU A 41 34.74 -16.44 -6.38
CA LEU A 41 34.68 -15.05 -5.91
C LEU A 41 33.73 -14.20 -6.74
N TYR A 42 33.67 -14.42 -8.05
CA TYR A 42 32.77 -13.69 -8.93
C TYR A 42 31.31 -14.12 -8.70
N VAL A 43 31.05 -15.42 -8.56
CA VAL A 43 29.73 -15.95 -8.21
C VAL A 43 29.26 -15.43 -6.84
N ALA A 44 30.12 -15.47 -5.82
CA ALA A 44 29.80 -14.92 -4.50
C ALA A 44 29.60 -13.39 -4.53
N TYR A 45 30.30 -12.68 -5.42
CA TYR A 45 30.13 -11.24 -5.63
C TYR A 45 28.80 -10.94 -6.34
N SER A 46 28.46 -11.65 -7.43
CA SER A 46 27.21 -11.44 -8.16
C SER A 46 25.99 -11.80 -7.31
N GLU A 47 26.04 -12.91 -6.56
CA GLU A 47 24.98 -13.27 -5.61
C GLU A 47 24.83 -12.22 -4.50
N ARG A 48 25.94 -11.65 -4.02
CA ARG A 48 25.90 -10.57 -3.04
C ARG A 48 25.28 -9.30 -3.62
N VAL A 49 25.63 -8.93 -4.85
CA VAL A 49 25.08 -7.76 -5.55
C VAL A 49 23.57 -7.94 -5.79
N GLU A 50 23.13 -9.09 -6.31
CA GLU A 50 21.71 -9.42 -6.48
C GLU A 50 20.96 -9.42 -5.15
N LYS A 51 21.54 -10.02 -4.10
CA LYS A 51 20.94 -10.02 -2.76
C LYS A 51 20.84 -8.61 -2.18
N THR A 52 21.83 -7.74 -2.41
CA THR A 52 21.77 -6.34 -1.97
C THR A 52 20.70 -5.55 -2.73
N THR A 53 20.59 -5.69 -4.05
CA THR A 53 19.58 -4.98 -4.85
C THR A 53 18.17 -5.48 -4.56
N GLU A 54 17.98 -6.77 -4.32
CA GLU A 54 16.70 -7.35 -3.87
C GLU A 54 16.33 -6.88 -2.45
N SER A 55 17.31 -6.76 -1.54
CA SER A 55 17.11 -6.21 -0.19
C SER A 55 16.82 -4.70 -0.17
N GLU A 56 17.42 -3.93 -1.08
CA GLU A 56 17.16 -2.48 -1.23
C GLU A 56 15.78 -2.22 -1.85
N SER A 57 15.40 -2.97 -2.87
CA SER A 57 14.07 -2.82 -3.51
C SER A 57 12.92 -3.19 -2.56
N THR A 58 13.15 -4.15 -1.66
CA THR A 58 12.17 -4.60 -0.67
C THR A 58 12.01 -3.65 0.53
N THR A 59 12.88 -2.64 0.70
CA THR A 59 12.81 -1.68 1.81
C THR A 59 12.17 -0.34 1.44
N THR A 60 12.44 0.22 0.25
CA THR A 60 11.88 1.53 -0.15
C THR A 60 10.37 1.50 -0.41
N ARG A 61 9.88 0.50 -1.16
CA ARG A 61 8.44 0.35 -1.46
C ARG A 61 7.61 0.15 -0.19
N VAL A 62 8.10 -0.69 0.73
CA VAL A 62 7.45 -0.95 2.02
C VAL A 62 7.39 0.32 2.86
N ARG A 63 8.46 1.11 2.90
CA ARG A 63 8.50 2.38 3.62
C ARG A 63 7.50 3.39 3.07
N TRP A 64 7.43 3.55 1.76
CA TRP A 64 6.43 4.41 1.12
C TRP A 64 5.00 3.95 1.41
N ALA A 65 4.73 2.65 1.31
CA ALA A 65 3.40 2.11 1.65
C ALA A 65 2.99 2.43 3.10
N ARG A 66 3.93 2.47 4.05
CA ARG A 66 3.65 2.89 5.45
C ARG A 66 3.34 4.38 5.58
N TYR A 67 4.07 5.24 4.88
CA TYR A 67 3.76 6.69 4.87
C TYR A 67 2.43 6.97 4.19
N CYS A 68 2.14 6.32 3.05
CA CYS A 68 0.84 6.39 2.41
C CYS A 68 -0.27 5.89 3.34
N TYR A 69 -0.06 4.79 4.06
CA TYR A 69 -1.02 4.29 5.04
C TYR A 69 -1.33 5.34 6.12
N LEU A 70 -0.30 5.97 6.69
CA LEU A 70 -0.46 7.06 7.65
C LEU A 70 -1.23 8.24 7.03
N GLY A 71 -0.84 8.68 5.84
CA GLY A 71 -1.53 9.76 5.12
C GLY A 71 -3.00 9.46 4.87
N THR A 72 -3.32 8.23 4.43
CA THR A 72 -4.71 7.78 4.24
C THR A 72 -5.47 7.76 5.56
N ALA A 73 -4.85 7.37 6.68
CA ALA A 73 -5.49 7.40 7.99
C ALA A 73 -5.83 8.82 8.46
N VAL A 74 -4.94 9.78 8.18
CA VAL A 74 -5.17 11.22 8.41
C VAL A 74 -6.33 11.71 7.54
N LEU A 75 -6.30 11.42 6.24
CA LEU A 75 -7.36 11.82 5.32
C LEU A 75 -8.72 11.23 5.70
N LEU A 76 -8.78 9.95 6.09
CA LEU A 76 -10.01 9.32 6.57
C LEU A 76 -10.55 10.05 7.81
N THR A 77 -9.68 10.35 8.78
CA THR A 77 -10.07 11.03 10.02
C THR A 77 -10.63 12.42 9.75
N LEU A 78 -9.98 13.19 8.87
CA LEU A 78 -10.47 14.49 8.44
C LEU A 78 -11.78 14.38 7.66
N ALA A 79 -11.93 13.38 6.78
CA ALA A 79 -13.17 13.13 6.05
C ALA A 79 -14.34 12.80 6.99
N VAL A 80 -14.11 12.01 8.05
CA VAL A 80 -15.13 11.75 9.08
C VAL A 80 -15.50 13.02 9.83
N LEU A 81 -14.53 13.88 10.16
CA LEU A 81 -14.81 15.17 10.81
C LEU A 81 -15.64 16.09 9.91
N ILE A 82 -15.31 16.16 8.61
CA ILE A 82 -16.09 16.90 7.61
C ILE A 82 -17.51 16.32 7.50
N GLN A 83 -17.67 15.01 7.54
CA GLN A 83 -18.99 14.36 7.54
C GLN A 83 -19.87 14.80 8.71
N ILE A 84 -19.30 14.82 9.91
CA ILE A 84 -19.99 15.27 11.13
C ILE A 84 -20.36 16.76 10.99
N TYR A 85 -19.47 17.58 10.45
CA TYR A 85 -19.75 19.00 10.19
C TYR A 85 -20.89 19.19 9.19
N ILE A 86 -20.90 18.46 8.06
CA ILE A 86 -21.99 18.56 7.05
C ILE A 86 -23.33 18.10 7.65
N ALA A 87 -23.34 17.05 8.47
CA ALA A 87 -24.53 16.66 9.23
C ALA A 87 -25.00 17.78 10.17
N GLY A 88 -24.07 18.44 10.86
CA GLY A 88 -24.35 19.63 11.66
C GLY A 88 -24.98 20.75 10.85
N MET A 89 -24.45 21.05 9.65
CA MET A 89 -25.07 22.04 8.74
C MET A 89 -26.50 21.63 8.35
N ALA A 90 -26.74 20.35 8.11
CA ALA A 90 -28.08 19.86 7.77
C ALA A 90 -29.08 19.98 8.92
N VAL A 91 -28.62 19.86 10.17
CA VAL A 91 -29.45 20.00 11.37
C VAL A 91 -29.68 21.47 11.73
N PHE A 92 -28.64 22.30 11.70
CA PHE A 92 -28.66 23.64 12.29
C PHE A 92 -28.83 24.78 11.27
N ILE A 93 -28.60 24.53 9.97
CA ILE A 93 -28.61 25.57 8.93
C ILE A 93 -29.69 25.29 7.89
N ASP A 94 -29.59 24.18 7.17
CA ASP A 94 -30.45 23.87 6.04
C ASP A 94 -30.56 22.34 5.80
N PRO A 95 -31.75 21.73 5.98
CA PRO A 95 -31.97 20.31 5.73
C PRO A 95 -31.58 19.85 4.31
N ALA A 96 -31.54 20.71 3.30
CA ALA A 96 -31.09 20.34 1.95
C ALA A 96 -29.64 19.81 1.94
N ARG A 97 -28.83 20.16 2.96
CA ARG A 97 -27.44 19.69 3.13
C ARG A 97 -27.32 18.19 3.43
N TRP A 98 -28.41 17.49 3.77
CA TRP A 98 -28.41 16.03 3.85
C TRP A 98 -27.97 15.37 2.54
N SER A 99 -28.30 15.97 1.39
CA SER A 99 -27.81 15.51 0.08
C SER A 99 -26.27 15.52 0.00
N SER A 100 -25.63 16.58 0.50
CA SER A 100 -24.18 16.70 0.56
C SER A 100 -23.56 15.73 1.56
N HIS A 101 -24.20 15.51 2.71
CA HIS A 101 -23.77 14.52 3.71
C HIS A 101 -23.72 13.11 3.10
N VAL A 102 -24.81 12.68 2.46
CA VAL A 102 -24.90 11.38 1.80
C VAL A 102 -23.91 11.26 0.64
N ALA A 103 -23.85 12.27 -0.24
CA ALA A 103 -22.95 12.25 -1.40
C ALA A 103 -21.47 12.14 -0.98
N PHE A 104 -21.04 12.96 -0.02
CA PHE A 104 -19.69 12.87 0.51
C PHE A 104 -19.46 11.54 1.26
N GLY A 105 -20.51 10.93 1.80
CA GLY A 105 -20.44 9.71 2.63
C GLY A 105 -19.95 8.51 1.83
N ASN A 106 -20.35 8.47 0.55
CA ASN A 106 -19.98 7.43 -0.40
C ASN A 106 -18.49 7.42 -0.76
N VAL A 107 -17.74 8.49 -0.45
CA VAL A 107 -16.29 8.55 -0.69
C VAL A 107 -15.50 7.83 0.41
N LEU A 108 -16.03 7.77 1.64
CA LEU A 108 -15.27 7.27 2.79
C LEU A 108 -14.83 5.79 2.68
N PRO A 109 -15.63 4.87 2.10
CA PRO A 109 -15.21 3.49 1.85
C PRO A 109 -13.93 3.36 1.00
N VAL A 110 -13.64 4.33 0.12
CA VAL A 110 -12.41 4.34 -0.70
C VAL A 110 -11.17 4.44 0.17
N PHE A 111 -11.17 5.31 1.19
CA PHE A 111 -10.05 5.43 2.12
C PHE A 111 -9.85 4.16 2.94
N LEU A 112 -10.93 3.46 3.31
CA LEU A 112 -10.85 2.19 4.03
C LEU A 112 -10.25 1.08 3.18
N ALA A 113 -10.65 0.99 1.91
CA ALA A 113 -10.06 0.06 0.95
C ALA A 113 -8.55 0.35 0.76
N LEU A 114 -8.18 1.63 0.62
CA LEU A 114 -6.79 2.05 0.53
C LEU A 114 -5.99 1.66 1.78
N LEU A 115 -6.51 1.93 2.99
CA LEU A 115 -5.86 1.53 4.23
C LEU A 115 -5.65 0.02 4.29
N PHE A 116 -6.67 -0.77 3.93
CA PHE A 116 -6.57 -2.21 3.92
C PHE A 116 -5.44 -2.68 2.99
N VAL A 117 -5.45 -2.26 1.72
CA VAL A 117 -4.42 -2.61 0.72
C VAL A 117 -3.02 -2.18 1.19
N LEU A 118 -2.87 -0.94 1.64
CA LEU A 118 -1.61 -0.38 2.10
C LEU A 118 -1.07 -1.11 3.35
N ALA A 119 -1.94 -1.64 4.21
CA ALA A 119 -1.51 -2.43 5.36
C ALA A 119 -0.80 -3.74 4.96
N PHE A 120 -1.23 -4.38 3.86
CA PHE A 120 -0.54 -5.54 3.31
C PHE A 120 0.75 -5.14 2.60
N LEU A 121 0.70 -4.12 1.74
CA LEU A 121 1.88 -3.63 1.01
C LEU A 121 2.98 -3.12 1.94
N GLY A 122 2.61 -2.45 3.04
CA GLY A 122 3.53 -1.95 4.06
C GLY A 122 4.02 -3.01 5.04
N ARG A 123 3.62 -4.28 4.87
CA ARG A 123 3.92 -5.41 5.75
C ARG A 123 3.66 -5.08 7.22
N LEU A 124 2.52 -4.41 7.49
CA LEU A 124 2.16 -3.96 8.84
C LEU A 124 1.73 -5.15 9.73
N SER A 125 1.77 -4.97 11.05
CA SER A 125 1.34 -5.98 12.02
C SER A 125 -0.16 -6.30 11.92
N ARG A 126 -0.59 -7.45 12.47
CA ARG A 126 -2.00 -7.88 12.46
C ARG A 126 -2.95 -6.81 13.00
N THR A 127 -2.54 -6.08 14.02
CA THR A 127 -3.33 -4.98 14.60
C THR A 127 -3.62 -3.86 13.60
N HIS A 128 -2.66 -3.50 12.75
CA HIS A 128 -2.83 -2.46 11.73
C HIS A 128 -3.67 -2.95 10.54
N LYS A 129 -3.75 -4.26 10.33
CA LYS A 129 -4.67 -4.87 9.35
C LYS A 129 -6.09 -4.97 9.90
N GLY A 130 -6.24 -5.26 11.19
CA GLY A 130 -7.53 -5.43 11.84
C GLY A 130 -8.30 -4.13 12.07
N LEU A 131 -7.60 -3.01 12.33
CA LEU A 131 -8.26 -1.71 12.56
C LEU A 131 -9.08 -1.21 11.35
N PRO A 132 -8.54 -1.18 10.12
CA PRO A 132 -9.33 -0.84 8.93
C PRO A 132 -10.55 -1.75 8.73
N VAL A 133 -10.42 -3.06 9.01
CA VAL A 133 -11.54 -4.01 8.93
C VAL A 133 -12.61 -3.68 9.96
N LEU A 134 -12.22 -3.40 11.20
CA LEU A 134 -13.16 -2.99 12.26
C LEU A 134 -13.89 -1.71 11.88
N ILE A 135 -13.17 -0.69 11.40
CA ILE A 135 -13.78 0.57 10.97
C ILE A 135 -14.71 0.33 9.77
N PHE A 136 -14.35 -0.54 8.83
CA PHE A 136 -15.21 -0.93 7.72
C PHE A 136 -16.52 -1.59 8.18
N VAL A 137 -16.47 -2.50 9.16
CA VAL A 137 -17.68 -3.07 9.78
C VAL A 137 -18.52 -1.97 10.42
N LEU A 138 -17.92 -1.04 11.16
CA LEU A 138 -18.63 0.09 11.75
C LEU A 138 -19.26 1.00 10.69
N PHE A 139 -18.68 1.10 9.48
CA PHE A 139 -19.32 1.80 8.36
C PHE A 139 -20.62 1.13 7.91
N PHE A 140 -20.69 -0.20 7.85
CA PHE A 140 -21.97 -0.89 7.57
C PHE A 140 -22.99 -0.62 8.67
N VAL A 141 -22.56 -0.62 9.93
CA VAL A 141 -23.43 -0.22 11.05
C VAL A 141 -23.90 1.23 10.86
N GLN A 142 -23.01 2.14 10.45
CA GLN A 142 -23.33 3.55 10.19
C GLN A 142 -24.42 3.70 9.12
N PHE A 143 -24.30 2.99 8.00
CA PHE A 143 -25.32 2.97 6.96
C PHE A 143 -26.63 2.36 7.47
N SER A 144 -26.56 1.25 8.20
CA SER A 144 -27.73 0.55 8.71
C SER A 144 -28.53 1.43 9.68
N THR A 145 -27.86 2.15 10.58
CA THR A 145 -28.51 3.09 11.52
C THR A 145 -29.04 4.33 10.80
N ALA A 146 -28.36 4.84 9.77
CA ALA A 146 -28.82 5.98 8.97
C ALA A 146 -30.18 5.71 8.31
N HIS A 147 -30.40 4.49 7.81
CA HIS A 147 -31.67 4.08 7.18
C HIS A 147 -32.83 3.93 8.18
N ARG A 148 -32.58 4.06 9.49
CA ARG A 148 -33.59 3.95 10.55
C ARG A 148 -33.94 5.32 11.14
N PHE A 149 -34.03 6.33 10.28
CA PHE A 149 -34.37 7.71 10.66
C PHE A 149 -35.64 7.76 11.52
N GLY A 150 -35.64 8.60 12.55
CA GLY A 150 -36.78 8.76 13.48
C GLY A 150 -36.95 7.64 14.51
N SER A 151 -36.04 6.67 14.59
CA SER A 151 -36.10 5.57 15.57
C SER A 151 -34.99 5.64 16.62
N LEU A 152 -35.18 4.96 17.76
CA LEU A 152 -34.13 4.78 18.78
C LEU A 152 -32.87 4.10 18.23
N VAL A 153 -33.03 3.19 17.27
CA VAL A 153 -31.89 2.55 16.58
C VAL A 153 -31.15 3.56 15.71
N GLY A 154 -31.87 4.46 15.05
CA GLY A 154 -31.28 5.56 14.28
C GLY A 154 -30.47 6.53 15.15
N ALA A 155 -30.88 6.73 16.41
CA ALA A 155 -30.15 7.59 17.35
C ALA A 155 -28.73 7.08 17.70
N VAL A 156 -28.41 5.82 17.40
CA VAL A 156 -27.05 5.26 17.54
C VAL A 156 -26.11 5.79 16.46
N HIS A 157 -26.63 6.28 15.33
CA HIS A 157 -25.83 6.78 14.19
C HIS A 157 -24.76 7.82 14.58
N PRO A 158 -25.07 8.93 15.29
CA PRO A 158 -24.04 9.88 15.72
C PRO A 158 -23.04 9.28 16.71
N VAL A 159 -23.45 8.35 17.58
CA VAL A 159 -22.54 7.66 18.51
C VAL A 159 -21.52 6.81 17.75
N ASN A 160 -21.99 6.07 16.74
CA ASN A 160 -21.13 5.25 15.90
C ASN A 160 -20.19 6.11 15.03
N ALA A 161 -20.61 7.30 14.57
CA ALA A 161 -19.73 8.25 13.90
C ALA A 161 -18.55 8.69 14.78
N VAL A 162 -18.82 9.02 16.05
CA VAL A 162 -17.77 9.38 17.02
C VAL A 162 -16.83 8.21 17.29
N LEU A 163 -17.36 6.98 17.37
CA LEU A 163 -16.52 5.78 17.52
C LEU A 163 -15.61 5.55 16.31
N ILE A 164 -16.14 5.71 15.09
CA ILE A 164 -15.35 5.65 13.84
C ILE A 164 -14.25 6.72 13.85
N PHE A 165 -14.58 7.96 14.22
CA PHE A 165 -13.60 9.04 14.35
C PHE A 165 -12.49 8.68 15.33
N TRP A 166 -12.86 8.21 16.52
CA TRP A 166 -11.91 7.79 17.56
C TRP A 166 -10.99 6.65 17.09
N LEU A 167 -11.53 5.62 16.46
CA LEU A 167 -10.70 4.51 15.95
C LEU A 167 -9.80 4.95 14.79
N SER A 168 -10.22 5.94 14.01
CA SER A 168 -9.40 6.53 12.95
C SER A 168 -8.23 7.33 13.54
N THR A 169 -8.43 8.10 14.62
CA THR A 169 -7.33 8.78 15.33
C THR A 169 -6.37 7.79 16.00
N VAL A 170 -6.88 6.71 16.59
CA VAL A 170 -6.04 5.62 17.12
C VAL A 170 -5.20 4.98 16.01
N THR A 171 -5.76 4.83 14.80
CA THR A 171 -5.02 4.32 13.63
C THR A 171 -3.86 5.24 13.25
N ILE A 172 -4.07 6.56 13.25
CA ILE A 172 -3.00 7.56 13.03
C ILE A 172 -1.92 7.42 14.11
N GLN A 173 -2.28 7.43 15.39
CA GLN A 173 -1.33 7.36 16.50
C GLN A 173 -0.44 6.12 16.41
N ARG A 174 -1.03 4.97 16.06
CA ARG A 174 -0.31 3.70 15.90
C ARG A 174 0.59 3.71 14.66
N ALA A 175 0.08 4.21 13.53
CA ALA A 175 0.85 4.33 12.30
C ALA A 175 2.06 5.28 12.47
N TRP A 176 1.88 6.41 13.14
CA TRP A 176 2.92 7.40 13.40
C TRP A 176 4.11 6.83 14.17
N ARG A 177 3.82 6.08 15.26
CA ARG A 177 4.83 5.38 16.06
C ARG A 177 5.63 4.37 15.22
N TRP A 178 5.01 3.81 14.19
CA TRP A 178 5.63 2.82 13.30
C TRP A 178 6.43 3.43 12.16
N THR A 179 6.10 4.65 11.72
CA THR A 179 6.83 5.38 10.66
C THR A 179 8.07 6.12 11.16
N GLY A 180 8.30 6.17 12.48
CA GLY A 180 9.58 6.60 13.05
C GLY A 180 9.86 8.11 13.01
N ALA A 181 8.82 8.95 13.09
CA ALA A 181 9.02 10.34 13.50
C ALA A 181 9.32 10.33 15.02
N LYS A 182 10.61 10.31 15.36
CA LYS A 182 11.10 10.68 16.68
C LYS A 182 11.03 12.20 16.83
#